data_AF-A0A6J8AN93-F1
#
_entry.id   AF-A0A6J8AN93-F1
#
_cell.length_a   1.000
_cell.length_b   1.000
_cell.length_c   1.000
_cell.angle_alpha   90.00
_cell.angle_beta   90.00
_cell.angle_gamma   90.00
#
_symmetry.space_group_name_H-M   'P 1'
#
loop_
_entity.id
_entity.type
_entity.pdbx_description
1 polymer ?
#
loop_
_entity_poly.entity_id
_entity_poly.type
_entity_poly.pdbx_seq_one_letter_code
_entity_poly.pdbx_strand_id
1 'polypeptide(L)'
;MRLGTKSDLLSKCLEPLTTTTGDVPEVDVLVIDGAAIVNMLKPSTSRTFDDYADLIFCPYIRKHLETVARVDVVWDAYIENSLKAATRSKRGKRIRRRVKSKNKIPQNWQSFLRDDDNKKELLSFLSQQLAQQNFAEKVVVATNALDALCYPPHDDVSSLAPCSHEEADTRIMVHGLMQ
;
A
#
# COMPACT_ATOMS: atom_id res chain seq x y z
N MET A 1 -27.04 9.44 -8.46
CA MET A 1 -26.04 9.21 -7.39
C MET A 1 -26.77 8.61 -6.21
N ARG A 2 -26.39 7.40 -5.75
CA ARG A 2 -26.92 6.87 -4.47
C ARG A 2 -25.99 7.37 -3.37
N LEU A 3 -26.46 8.28 -2.52
CA LEU A 3 -25.82 8.57 -1.23
C LEU A 3 -25.83 7.26 -0.42
N GLY A 4 -24.66 6.75 -0.05
CA GLY A 4 -24.57 5.58 0.82
C GLY A 4 -25.12 5.92 2.20
N THR A 5 -26.00 5.07 2.73
CA THR A 5 -26.48 5.17 4.10
C THR A 5 -25.30 4.88 5.04
N LYS A 6 -24.95 5.82 5.93
CA LYS A 6 -23.96 5.59 7.00
C LYS A 6 -24.38 4.35 7.81
N SER A 7 -23.41 3.53 8.22
CA SER A 7 -23.65 2.36 9.09
C SER A 7 -24.16 2.80 10.45
N ASP A 8 -25.11 2.05 11.01
CA ASP A 8 -25.62 2.24 12.37
C ASP A 8 -24.51 2.22 13.44
N LEU A 9 -23.37 1.57 13.17
CA LEU A 9 -22.21 1.57 14.06
C LEU A 9 -21.59 2.97 14.20
N LEU A 10 -21.52 3.72 13.10
CA LEU A 10 -20.99 5.09 13.13
C LEU A 10 -21.94 6.01 13.90
N SER A 11 -23.24 5.96 13.60
CA SER A 11 -24.21 6.90 14.14
C SER A 11 -24.64 6.60 15.58
N LYS A 12 -24.73 5.31 15.97
CA LYS A 12 -25.29 4.93 17.27
C LYS A 12 -24.23 4.61 18.31
N CYS A 13 -23.04 4.19 17.89
CA CYS A 13 -22.03 3.71 18.82
C CYS A 13 -20.84 4.66 18.92
N LEU A 14 -20.39 5.25 17.82
CA LEU A 14 -19.14 6.02 17.79
C LEU A 14 -19.36 7.54 17.92
N GLU A 15 -20.34 8.11 17.22
CA GLU A 15 -20.66 9.54 17.28
C GLU A 15 -21.07 10.02 18.71
N PRO A 16 -21.81 9.24 19.53
CA PRO A 16 -22.13 9.64 20.90
C PRO A 16 -20.94 9.61 21.87
N LEU A 17 -19.85 8.91 21.52
CA LEU A 17 -18.63 8.80 22.34
C LEU A 17 -17.62 9.91 22.05
N THR A 18 -17.85 10.73 21.03
CA THR A 18 -16.96 11.83 20.64
C THR A 18 -17.54 13.16 21.13
N THR A 19 -16.97 13.72 22.21
CA THR A 19 -17.14 15.14 22.53
C THR A 19 -16.33 15.96 21.53
N THR A 20 -17.00 16.61 20.57
CA THR A 20 -16.36 17.55 19.65
C THR A 20 -15.98 18.84 20.37
N THR A 21 -14.88 18.78 21.10
CA THR A 21 -14.05 19.94 21.45
C THR A 21 -12.61 19.46 21.50
N GLY A 22 -11.84 19.78 20.47
CA GLY A 22 -10.41 19.54 20.42
C GLY A 22 -9.87 19.93 19.05
N ASP A 23 -8.83 20.76 19.03
CA ASP A 23 -7.99 20.95 17.84
C ASP A 23 -7.74 19.59 17.20
N VAL A 24 -8.07 19.46 15.91
CA VAL A 24 -7.69 18.27 15.16
C VAL A 24 -6.16 18.26 15.17
N PRO A 25 -5.50 17.25 15.76
CA PRO A 25 -4.05 17.22 15.77
C PRO A 25 -3.56 17.21 14.32
N GLU A 26 -2.50 17.98 14.05
CA GLU A 26 -1.83 17.93 12.76
C GLU A 26 -1.37 16.49 12.53
N VAL A 27 -1.85 15.87 11.44
CA VAL A 27 -1.52 14.47 11.14
C VAL A 27 -0.19 14.46 10.41
N ASP A 28 0.87 14.14 11.14
CA ASP A 28 2.22 14.11 10.57
C ASP A 28 2.43 12.91 9.62
N VAL A 29 1.77 11.77 9.90
CA VAL A 29 2.00 10.49 9.21
C VAL A 29 0.70 9.82 8.81
N LEU A 30 0.61 9.39 7.55
CA LEU A 30 -0.46 8.53 7.05
C LEU A 30 0.09 7.13 6.73
N VAL A 31 -0.38 6.10 7.43
CA VAL A 31 -0.03 4.70 7.15
C VAL A 31 -1.18 4.02 6.40
N ILE A 32 -0.91 3.41 5.25
CA ILE A 32 -1.92 2.80 4.38
C ILE A 32 -1.63 1.33 4.07
N ASP A 33 -2.69 0.51 4.00
CA ASP A 33 -2.65 -0.82 3.39
C ASP A 33 -2.54 -0.68 1.87
N GLY A 34 -1.34 -0.87 1.35
CA GLY A 34 -1.08 -0.73 -0.07
C GLY A 34 -1.76 -1.80 -0.93
N ALA A 35 -1.98 -3.01 -0.41
CA ALA A 35 -2.67 -4.06 -1.16
C ALA A 35 -4.15 -3.69 -1.39
N ALA A 36 -4.79 -3.06 -0.40
CA ALA A 36 -6.12 -2.50 -0.54
C ALA A 36 -6.15 -1.38 -1.60
N ILE A 37 -5.17 -0.47 -1.58
CA ILE A 37 -5.05 0.61 -2.58
C ILE A 37 -4.87 0.06 -4.00
N VAL A 38 -4.01 -0.94 -4.20
CA VAL A 38 -3.78 -1.58 -5.51
C VAL A 38 -5.05 -2.26 -6.05
N ASN A 39 -5.87 -2.85 -5.19
CA ASN A 39 -7.16 -3.42 -5.58
C ASN A 39 -8.16 -2.35 -6.01
N MET A 40 -8.15 -1.20 -5.33
CA MET A 40 -9.01 -0.06 -5.63
C MET A 40 -8.58 0.68 -6.92
N LEU A 41 -7.28 0.94 -7.06
CA LEU A 41 -6.68 1.69 -8.17
C LEU A 41 -6.44 0.78 -9.37
N LYS A 42 -7.48 0.56 -10.16
CA LYS A 42 -7.36 -0.20 -11.40
C LYS A 42 -6.51 0.57 -12.43
N PRO A 43 -5.75 -0.12 -13.30
CA PRO A 43 -4.85 0.54 -14.26
C PRO A 43 -5.51 1.42 -15.32
N SER A 44 -6.83 1.37 -15.48
CA SER A 44 -7.59 2.20 -16.41
C SER A 44 -6.98 2.21 -17.83
N THR A 45 -6.49 3.35 -18.31
CA THR A 45 -5.90 3.56 -19.65
C THR A 45 -4.39 3.27 -19.72
N SER A 46 -3.76 2.86 -18.61
CA SER A 46 -2.33 2.54 -18.56
C SER A 46 -1.99 1.40 -19.51
N ARG A 47 -0.93 1.55 -20.31
CA ARG A 47 -0.50 0.52 -21.27
C ARG A 47 0.60 -0.35 -20.66
N THR A 48 1.46 0.24 -19.84
CA THR A 48 2.58 -0.42 -19.17
C THR A 48 2.49 -0.34 -17.64
N PHE A 49 3.37 -1.06 -16.93
CA PHE A 49 3.46 -0.92 -15.47
C PHE A 49 4.05 0.43 -15.05
N ASP A 50 4.96 1.01 -15.83
CA ASP A 50 5.40 2.40 -15.63
C ASP A 50 4.22 3.37 -15.76
N ASP A 51 3.42 3.25 -16.83
CA ASP A 51 2.25 4.12 -17.02
C ASP A 51 1.33 4.03 -15.80
N TYR A 52 1.14 2.84 -15.24
CA TYR A 52 0.33 2.65 -14.04
C TYR A 52 0.93 3.34 -12.82
N ALA A 53 2.24 3.22 -12.61
CA ALA A 53 2.93 3.90 -11.52
C ALA A 53 2.83 5.42 -11.67
N ASP A 54 3.20 5.95 -12.83
CA ASP A 54 3.34 7.38 -13.08
C ASP A 54 2.01 8.11 -13.20
N LEU A 55 0.99 7.48 -13.79
CA LEU A 55 -0.30 8.14 -14.07
C LEU A 55 -1.35 7.89 -12.99
N ILE A 56 -1.20 6.84 -12.18
CA ILE A 56 -2.25 6.41 -11.23
C ILE A 56 -1.70 6.28 -9.82
N PHE A 57 -0.74 5.39 -9.59
CA PHE A 57 -0.35 5.01 -8.24
C PHE A 57 0.45 6.10 -7.51
N CYS A 58 1.55 6.59 -8.08
CA CYS A 58 2.37 7.65 -7.47
C CYS A 58 1.60 8.98 -7.31
N PRO A 59 0.78 9.44 -8.28
CA PRO A 59 -0.09 10.59 -8.08
C PRO A 59 -1.09 10.43 -6.93
N TYR A 60 -1.62 9.22 -6.72
CA TYR A 60 -2.51 8.94 -5.60
C TYR A 60 -1.79 9.13 -4.25
N ILE A 61 -0.55 8.63 -4.13
CA ILE A 61 0.26 8.83 -2.92
C ILE A 61 0.62 10.31 -2.73
N ARG A 62 1.02 11.01 -3.81
CA ARG A 62 1.34 12.44 -3.78
C ARG A 62 0.20 13.28 -3.22
N LYS A 63 -1.05 12.96 -3.58
CA LYS A 63 -2.23 13.67 -3.09
C LYS A 63 -2.36 13.61 -1.57
N HIS A 64 -2.00 12.50 -0.94
CA HIS A 64 -2.02 12.40 0.53
C HIS A 64 -0.95 13.27 1.18
N LEU A 65 0.22 13.42 0.55
CA LEU A 65 1.31 14.27 1.04
C LEU A 65 0.99 15.78 0.98
N GLU A 66 -0.11 16.18 0.35
CA GLU A 66 -0.64 17.55 0.45
C GLU A 66 -1.11 17.86 1.88
N THR A 67 -1.51 16.84 2.65
CA THR A 67 -2.08 17.00 4.00
C THR A 67 -1.24 16.43 5.12
N VAL A 68 -0.23 15.60 4.82
CA VAL A 68 0.66 14.99 5.83
C VAL A 68 2.13 15.19 5.47
N ALA A 69 3.03 15.08 6.44
CA ALA A 69 4.48 15.16 6.22
C ALA A 69 5.06 13.85 5.65
N ARG A 70 4.47 12.72 6.03
CA ARG A 70 4.94 11.37 5.68
C ARG A 70 3.81 10.42 5.29
N VAL A 71 4.03 9.60 4.26
CA VAL A 71 3.15 8.48 3.91
C VAL A 71 3.92 7.16 3.97
N ASP A 72 3.35 6.19 4.68
CA ASP A 72 3.88 4.84 4.81
C ASP A 72 2.98 3.85 4.08
N VAL A 73 3.49 3.27 2.99
CA VAL A 73 2.81 2.25 2.21
C VAL A 73 3.24 0.86 2.68
N VAL A 74 2.32 0.18 3.33
CA VAL A 74 2.57 -1.14 3.94
C VAL A 74 1.98 -2.23 3.06
N TRP A 75 2.77 -3.23 2.74
CA TRP A 75 2.39 -4.38 1.91
C TRP A 75 2.30 -5.65 2.74
N ASP A 76 1.61 -6.66 2.23
CA ASP A 76 1.81 -8.02 2.71
C ASP A 76 3.23 -8.52 2.36
N ALA A 77 3.85 -9.24 3.28
CA ALA A 77 5.03 -10.04 2.98
C ALA A 77 4.58 -11.44 2.53
N TYR A 78 5.15 -11.95 1.44
CA TYR A 78 4.83 -13.28 0.94
C TYR A 78 5.94 -14.27 1.28
N ILE A 79 5.97 -14.68 2.54
CA ILE A 79 6.96 -15.58 3.12
C ILE A 79 6.66 -17.02 2.69
N GLU A 80 7.67 -17.74 2.22
CA GLU A 80 7.55 -19.15 1.86
C GLU A 80 7.36 -20.03 3.11
N ASN A 81 6.65 -21.15 2.97
CA ASN A 81 6.40 -22.11 4.04
C ASN A 81 5.66 -21.56 5.28
N SER A 82 4.98 -20.42 5.18
CA SER A 82 4.09 -19.95 6.23
C SER A 82 2.77 -20.74 6.26
N LEU A 83 2.06 -20.69 7.40
CA LEU A 83 0.69 -21.23 7.51
C LEU A 83 -0.25 -20.62 6.45
N LYS A 84 -0.02 -19.36 6.06
CA LYS A 84 -0.80 -18.67 5.04
C LYS A 84 -0.41 -19.09 3.63
N ALA A 85 0.85 -19.44 3.38
CA ALA A 85 1.30 -19.97 2.09
C ALA A 85 0.47 -21.20 1.65
N ALA A 86 0.17 -22.11 2.59
CA ALA A 86 -0.69 -23.28 2.31
C ALA A 86 -2.12 -22.88 1.91
N THR A 87 -2.69 -21.86 2.56
CA THR A 87 -4.04 -21.33 2.25
C THR A 87 -4.05 -20.58 0.92
N ARG A 88 -3.00 -19.83 0.62
CA ARG A 88 -2.85 -19.09 -0.64
C ARG A 88 -2.67 -20.02 -1.84
N SER A 89 -1.93 -21.12 -1.68
CA SER A 89 -1.79 -22.16 -2.70
C SER A 89 -3.15 -22.75 -3.12
N LYS A 90 -4.08 -22.91 -2.18
CA LYS A 90 -5.45 -23.38 -2.47
C LYS A 90 -6.32 -22.38 -3.25
N ARG A 91 -5.98 -21.08 -3.26
CA ARG A 91 -6.70 -20.06 -4.05
C ARG A 91 -6.44 -20.18 -5.56
N GLY A 92 -5.47 -21.02 -5.94
CA GLY A 92 -5.20 -21.43 -7.32
C GLY A 92 -4.20 -20.51 -8.02
N LYS A 93 -3.23 -21.12 -8.70
CA LYS A 93 -2.26 -20.42 -9.54
C LYS A 93 -2.95 -19.93 -10.83
N ARG A 94 -2.78 -18.66 -11.17
CA ARG A 94 -3.28 -18.09 -12.43
C ARG A 94 -2.11 -17.82 -13.38
N ILE A 95 -2.40 -17.22 -14.52
CA ILE A 95 -1.37 -16.94 -15.52
C ILE A 95 -0.34 -15.97 -14.91
N ARG A 96 0.88 -16.48 -14.76
CA ARG A 96 2.03 -15.68 -14.35
C ARG A 96 2.33 -14.62 -15.40
N ARG A 97 2.48 -13.37 -14.96
CA ARG A 97 2.83 -12.22 -15.79
C ARG A 97 3.96 -11.46 -15.12
N ARG A 98 5.12 -11.44 -15.76
CA ARG A 98 6.28 -10.74 -15.23
C ARG A 98 6.02 -9.23 -15.16
N VAL A 99 6.25 -8.62 -14.01
CA VAL A 99 6.17 -7.18 -13.81
C VAL A 99 7.52 -6.57 -14.14
N LYS A 100 7.54 -5.71 -15.15
CA LYS A 100 8.65 -4.82 -15.49
C LYS A 100 8.06 -3.53 -16.02
N SER A 101 8.77 -2.44 -15.79
CA SER A 101 8.49 -1.10 -16.30
C SER A 101 7.73 -1.07 -17.64
N LYS A 102 8.36 -1.52 -18.74
CA LYS A 102 7.79 -1.47 -20.10
C LYS A 102 6.90 -2.65 -20.49
N ASN A 103 6.70 -3.63 -19.60
CA ASN A 103 5.79 -4.74 -19.90
C ASN A 103 4.35 -4.24 -19.94
N LYS A 104 3.55 -4.84 -20.84
CA LYS A 104 2.12 -4.52 -20.95
C LYS A 104 1.38 -4.91 -19.68
N ILE A 105 0.52 -4.01 -19.21
CA ILE A 105 -0.35 -4.30 -18.07
C ILE A 105 -1.44 -5.31 -18.49
N PRO A 106 -1.82 -6.26 -17.61
CA PRO A 106 -2.84 -7.25 -17.95
C PRO A 106 -4.22 -6.62 -17.99
N GLN A 107 -5.01 -6.99 -19.00
CA GLN A 107 -6.39 -6.53 -19.18
C GLN A 107 -7.30 -6.95 -18.02
N ASN A 108 -7.11 -8.16 -17.49
CA ASN A 108 -7.87 -8.66 -16.33
C ASN A 108 -7.06 -8.47 -15.05
N TRP A 109 -7.16 -7.27 -14.46
CA TRP A 109 -6.44 -6.90 -13.24
C TRP A 109 -6.75 -7.82 -12.06
N GLN A 110 -8.03 -8.16 -11.86
CA GLN A 110 -8.45 -9.02 -10.74
C GLN A 110 -7.88 -10.43 -10.86
N SER A 111 -7.78 -10.97 -12.07
CA SER A 111 -7.16 -12.27 -12.31
C SER A 111 -5.64 -12.22 -12.10
N PHE A 112 -5.00 -11.14 -12.55
CA PHE A 112 -3.57 -10.90 -12.32
C PHE A 112 -3.23 -10.84 -10.83
N LEU A 113 -4.02 -10.10 -10.05
CA LEU A 113 -3.90 -9.98 -8.59
C LEU A 113 -4.36 -11.23 -7.82
N ARG A 114 -4.67 -12.36 -8.46
CA ARG A 114 -4.90 -13.63 -7.73
C ARG A 114 -3.64 -14.46 -7.58
N ASP A 115 -2.67 -14.26 -8.46
CA ASP A 115 -1.40 -14.98 -8.43
C ASP A 115 -0.42 -14.25 -7.50
N ASP A 116 0.12 -14.97 -6.52
CA ASP A 116 0.95 -14.35 -5.50
C ASP A 116 2.29 -13.86 -6.04
N ASP A 117 2.89 -14.56 -7.01
CA ASP A 117 4.15 -14.12 -7.61
C ASP A 117 3.95 -12.81 -8.41
N ASN A 118 2.80 -12.66 -9.08
CA ASN A 118 2.42 -11.39 -9.70
C ASN A 118 2.28 -10.26 -8.68
N LYS A 119 1.64 -10.52 -7.54
CA LYS A 119 1.53 -9.52 -6.47
C LYS A 119 2.89 -9.16 -5.93
N LYS A 120 3.71 -10.15 -5.52
CA LYS A 120 5.07 -9.93 -5.00
C LYS A 120 5.87 -8.99 -5.89
N GLU A 121 5.91 -9.29 -7.19
CA GLU A 121 6.62 -8.44 -8.14
C GLU A 121 5.99 -7.06 -8.30
N LEU A 122 4.66 -6.95 -8.34
CA LEU A 122 3.97 -5.67 -8.43
C LEU A 122 4.28 -4.78 -7.22
N LEU A 123 4.14 -5.31 -6.00
CA LEU A 123 4.34 -4.54 -4.77
C LEU A 123 5.80 -4.08 -4.67
N SER A 124 6.75 -4.95 -5.02
CA SER A 124 8.16 -4.58 -5.07
C SER A 124 8.44 -3.51 -6.11
N PHE A 125 7.88 -3.65 -7.33
CA PHE A 125 7.99 -2.64 -8.39
C PHE A 125 7.45 -1.28 -7.94
N LEU A 126 6.25 -1.22 -7.35
CA LEU A 126 5.66 0.03 -6.89
C LEU A 126 6.46 0.68 -5.74
N SER A 127 7.04 -0.12 -4.85
CA SER A 127 7.92 0.38 -3.79
C SER A 127 9.17 1.05 -4.35
N GLN A 128 9.78 0.44 -5.37
CA GLN A 128 10.92 1.02 -6.08
C GLN A 128 10.52 2.31 -6.81
N GLN A 129 9.34 2.34 -7.43
CA GLN A 129 8.83 3.55 -8.07
C GLN A 129 8.66 4.68 -7.04
N LEU A 130 8.07 4.42 -5.87
CA LEU A 130 7.95 5.42 -4.82
C LEU A 130 9.31 5.95 -4.35
N ALA A 131 10.29 5.08 -4.13
CA ALA A 131 11.63 5.50 -3.70
C ALA A 131 12.39 6.33 -4.76
N GLN A 132 12.01 6.24 -6.04
CA GLN A 132 12.64 6.95 -7.16
C GLN A 132 11.94 8.26 -7.52
N GLN A 133 10.72 8.50 -7.02
CA GLN A 133 9.94 9.70 -7.32
C GLN A 133 10.39 10.88 -6.47
N ASN A 134 10.30 12.10 -7.02
CA ASN A 134 10.54 13.32 -6.25
C ASN A 134 9.24 13.76 -5.55
N PHE A 135 9.25 13.73 -4.21
CA PHE A 135 8.17 14.22 -3.35
C PHE A 135 8.54 15.52 -2.60
N ALA A 136 9.51 16.27 -3.12
CA ALA A 136 10.06 17.48 -2.49
C ALA A 136 10.57 17.18 -1.06
N GLU A 137 10.13 17.95 -0.07
CA GLU A 137 10.55 17.79 1.33
C GLU A 137 9.71 16.77 2.11
N LYS A 138 8.87 16.00 1.42
CA LYS A 138 7.99 15.02 2.03
C LYS A 138 8.65 13.65 2.09
N VAL A 139 8.25 12.85 3.08
CA VAL A 139 8.77 11.50 3.29
C VAL A 139 7.78 10.46 2.76
N VAL A 140 8.30 9.48 2.03
CA VAL A 140 7.53 8.29 1.66
C VAL A 140 8.32 7.06 2.07
N VAL A 141 7.71 6.20 2.87
CA VAL A 141 8.26 4.88 3.18
C VAL A 141 7.37 3.83 2.52
N ALA A 142 7.98 2.88 1.83
CA ALA A 142 7.28 1.73 1.29
C ALA A 142 7.98 0.48 1.79
N THR A 143 7.23 -0.39 2.45
CA THR A 143 7.78 -1.71 2.77
C THR A 143 8.20 -2.45 1.48
N ASN A 144 9.10 -3.41 1.53
CA ASN A 144 9.48 -4.20 0.36
C ASN A 144 9.90 -5.60 0.80
N ALA A 145 8.98 -6.56 0.71
CA ALA A 145 9.12 -7.85 1.37
C ALA A 145 9.42 -7.65 2.88
N LEU A 146 10.57 -8.13 3.36
CA LEU A 146 10.99 -7.97 4.75
C LEU A 146 11.65 -6.62 5.02
N ASP A 147 12.02 -5.87 3.98
CA ASP A 147 12.76 -4.62 4.08
C ASP A 147 11.83 -3.39 3.96
N ALA A 148 12.40 -2.19 3.93
CA ALA A 148 11.73 -0.92 3.63
C ALA A 148 12.58 -0.07 2.67
N LEU A 149 11.90 0.59 1.72
CA LEU A 149 12.47 1.59 0.83
C LEU A 149 11.92 2.96 1.19
N CYS A 150 12.72 4.01 1.03
CA CYS A 150 12.32 5.36 1.41
C CYS A 150 12.69 6.40 0.36
N TYR A 151 11.88 7.47 0.33
CA TYR A 151 12.19 8.74 -0.29
C TYR A 151 12.06 9.86 0.77
N PRO A 152 13.03 10.79 0.88
CA PRO A 152 14.37 10.65 0.32
C PRO A 152 15.06 9.39 0.88
N PRO A 153 16.13 8.88 0.22
CA PRO A 153 16.89 7.77 0.77
C PRO A 153 17.38 8.11 2.18
N HIS A 154 17.10 7.22 3.13
CA HIS A 154 17.48 7.34 4.53
C HIS A 154 18.30 6.11 4.90
N ASP A 155 19.42 6.31 5.58
CA ASP A 155 20.35 5.21 5.92
C ASP A 155 19.82 4.33 7.06
N ASP A 156 18.95 4.89 7.91
CA ASP A 156 18.36 4.17 9.03
C ASP A 156 16.87 3.92 8.82
N VAL A 157 16.53 2.68 8.45
CA VAL A 157 15.18 2.12 8.48
C VAL A 157 15.10 0.94 9.45
N SER A 158 16.07 0.81 10.36
CA SER A 158 16.24 -0.37 11.23
C SER A 158 15.09 -0.57 12.22
N SER A 159 14.35 0.50 12.51
CA SER A 159 13.12 0.45 13.29
C SER A 159 12.01 -0.28 12.51
N LEU A 160 11.90 -0.05 11.20
CA LEU A 160 10.83 -0.58 10.35
C LEU A 160 11.19 -1.92 9.68
N ALA A 161 12.48 -2.22 9.54
CA ALA A 161 13.00 -3.38 8.84
C ALA A 161 14.23 -3.99 9.57
N PRO A 162 14.40 -5.33 9.56
CA PRO A 162 13.54 -6.30 8.89
C PRO A 162 12.24 -6.57 9.66
N CYS A 163 11.13 -6.69 8.94
CA CYS A 163 9.82 -7.01 9.52
C CYS A 163 9.35 -8.39 9.05
N SER A 164 9.19 -9.34 9.98
CA SER A 164 8.73 -10.71 9.69
C SER A 164 7.21 -10.88 9.73
N HIS A 165 6.46 -9.82 10.01
CA HIS A 165 5.00 -9.86 9.98
C HIS A 165 4.51 -10.02 8.53
N GLU A 166 3.58 -10.95 8.33
CA GLU A 166 3.16 -11.36 6.98
C GLU A 166 2.06 -10.46 6.39
N GLU A 167 1.17 -9.91 7.21
CA GLU A 167 0.00 -9.14 6.75
C GLU A 167 0.16 -7.64 7.02
N ALA A 168 -0.32 -6.83 6.07
CA ALA A 168 -0.23 -5.38 6.15
C ALA A 168 -0.82 -4.81 7.45
N ASP A 169 -1.94 -5.34 7.93
CA ASP A 169 -2.57 -4.91 9.19
C ASP A 169 -1.66 -5.05 10.42
N THR A 170 -0.97 -6.19 10.56
CA THR A 170 0.01 -6.43 11.64
C THR A 170 1.30 -5.64 11.47
N ARG A 171 1.64 -5.29 10.22
CA ARG A 171 2.80 -4.45 9.92
C ARG A 171 2.52 -2.98 10.18
N ILE A 172 1.29 -2.50 9.91
CA ILE A 172 0.85 -1.14 10.21
C ILE A 172 1.09 -0.79 11.68
N MET A 173 0.94 -1.75 12.60
CA MET A 173 1.24 -1.55 14.02
C MET A 173 2.71 -1.17 14.28
N VAL A 174 3.66 -1.72 13.52
CA VAL A 174 5.09 -1.36 13.64
C VAL A 174 5.30 0.10 13.23
N HIS A 175 4.67 0.51 12.12
CA HIS A 175 4.75 1.87 11.60
C HIS A 175 4.00 2.90 12.46
N GLY A 176 2.95 2.47 13.19
CA GLY A 176 2.22 3.33 14.11
C GLY A 176 2.89 3.55 15.47
N LEU A 177 3.79 2.65 15.89
CA LEU A 177 4.48 2.71 17.18
C LEU A 177 5.86 3.40 17.10
N MET A 178 6.37 3.64 15.90
CA MET A 178 7.69 4.23 15.64
C MET A 178 7.52 5.57 14.96
N GLN A 179 7.06 6.56 15.74
CA GLN A 179 7.07 7.98 15.38
C GLN A 179 8.16 8.69 16.17
#